data_AF-A0A661AGN6-F1
#
_entry.id   AF-A0A661AGN6-F1
#
_cell.length_a   1.000
_cell.length_b   1.000
_cell.length_c   1.000
_cell.angle_alpha   90.00
_cell.angle_beta   90.00
_cell.angle_gamma   90.00
#
_symmetry.space_group_name_H-M   'P 1'
#
loop_
_entity.id
_entity.type
_entity.pdbx_description
1 polymer ?
#
loop_
_entity_poly.entity_id
_entity_poly.type
_entity_poly.pdbx_seq_one_letter_code
_entity_poly.pdbx_strand_id
1 'polypeptide(L)'
;TEEILKEIEKKGCGIVKIVLHSGLGTFRPIKAREIENHRMEPEYFRVAPEAAEELNRRRREGGRIFAVGTTVVRTLETVVDENGVFHAKEGETNLYIYPPYHFRGVDAILTNFHLPRSTLLLLVCAFAGKDLILRAYKEAIEKGYMFYSYGDAMLIL
;
A
#
# COMPACT_ATOMS: atom_id res chain seq x y z
N THR A 1 11.99 12.77 -3.14
CA THR A 1 12.62 14.06 -2.76
C THR A 1 11.72 15.19 -3.22
N GLU A 2 11.89 16.41 -2.70
CA GLU A 2 11.12 17.58 -3.15
C GLU A 2 11.24 17.83 -4.65
N GLU A 3 12.42 17.58 -5.23
CA GLU A 3 12.63 17.65 -6.67
C GLU A 3 11.74 16.66 -7.44
N ILE A 4 11.72 15.38 -7.04
CA ILE A 4 10.87 14.36 -7.67
C ILE A 4 9.38 14.69 -7.53
N LEU A 5 8.95 15.20 -6.36
CA LEU A 5 7.55 15.57 -6.15
C LEU A 5 7.13 16.70 -7.10
N LYS A 6 7.98 17.73 -7.27
CA LYS A 6 7.73 18.81 -8.24
C LYS A 6 7.68 18.29 -9.68
N GLU A 7 8.56 17.36 -10.05
CA GLU A 7 8.53 16.76 -11.39
C GLU A 7 7.28 15.92 -11.64
N ILE A 8 6.75 15.24 -10.62
CA ILE A 8 5.48 14.51 -10.68
C ILE A 8 4.31 15.48 -10.88
N GLU A 9 4.27 16.58 -10.12
CA GLU A 9 3.24 17.62 -10.25
C GLU A 9 3.26 18.30 -11.63
N LYS A 10 4.45 18.64 -12.14
CA LYS A 10 4.62 19.20 -13.50
C LYS A 10 4.08 18.29 -14.60
N LYS A 11 4.07 16.98 -14.37
CA LYS A 11 3.49 15.97 -15.29
C LYS A 11 1.98 15.81 -15.13
N GLY A 12 1.31 16.64 -14.32
CA GLY A 12 -0.14 16.62 -14.13
C GLY A 12 -0.63 15.57 -13.11
N CYS A 13 0.27 14.97 -12.34
CA CYS A 13 -0.09 14.04 -11.29
C CYS A 13 -0.40 14.81 -9.99
N GLY A 14 -1.53 14.51 -9.36
CA GLY A 14 -1.88 15.07 -8.06
C GLY A 14 -1.14 14.34 -6.94
N ILE A 15 -0.74 15.09 -5.89
CA ILE A 15 -0.16 14.53 -4.67
C ILE A 15 -1.17 14.66 -3.54
N VAL A 16 -1.69 13.53 -3.08
CA VAL A 16 -2.62 13.47 -1.94
C VAL A 16 -1.86 12.98 -0.71
N LYS A 17 -1.89 13.78 0.37
CA LYS A 17 -1.29 13.40 1.65
C LYS A 17 -2.39 12.90 2.59
N ILE A 18 -2.15 11.74 3.19
CA ILE A 18 -2.98 11.17 4.26
C ILE A 18 -2.11 10.95 5.50
N VAL A 19 -2.75 10.75 6.65
CA VAL A 19 -2.05 10.48 7.91
C VAL A 19 -2.26 9.02 8.31
N LEU A 20 -1.18 8.37 8.72
CA LEU A 20 -1.23 7.09 9.43
C LEU A 20 -0.14 7.08 10.50
N HIS A 21 -0.50 6.64 11.70
CA HIS A 21 0.45 6.41 12.78
C HIS A 21 0.86 4.95 12.78
N SER A 22 2.09 4.66 12.34
CA SER A 22 2.54 3.28 12.26
C SER A 22 2.89 2.76 13.65
N GLY A 23 2.31 1.62 14.00
CA GLY A 23 2.56 0.90 15.24
C GLY A 23 3.60 -0.21 15.06
N LEU A 24 4.06 -0.76 16.19
CA LEU A 24 5.01 -1.87 16.20
C LEU A 24 4.48 -3.13 15.49
N GLY A 25 3.15 -3.31 15.44
CA GLY A 25 2.48 -4.44 14.79
C GLY A 25 2.81 -4.61 13.31
N THR A 26 2.99 -3.51 12.56
CA THR A 26 3.23 -3.57 11.10
C THR A 26 4.54 -4.28 10.72
N PHE A 27 5.54 -4.27 11.62
CA PHE A 27 6.84 -4.89 11.38
C PHE A 27 7.01 -6.25 12.06
N ARG A 28 6.00 -6.71 12.83
CA ARG A 28 6.10 -7.99 13.52
C ARG A 28 5.98 -9.15 12.52
N PRO A 29 6.86 -10.16 12.60
CA PRO A 29 6.73 -11.35 11.77
C PRO A 29 5.44 -12.10 12.11
N ILE A 30 4.85 -12.76 11.12
CA ILE A 30 3.67 -13.60 11.32
C ILE A 30 4.10 -14.80 12.18
N LYS A 31 3.58 -14.87 13.41
CA LYS A 31 3.82 -15.97 14.35
C LYS A 31 2.77 -17.09 14.27
N ALA A 32 1.65 -16.83 13.61
CA ALA A 32 0.58 -17.80 13.43
C ALA A 32 1.03 -18.92 12.47
N ARG A 33 0.60 -20.16 12.73
CA ARG A 33 0.89 -21.30 11.86
C ARG A 33 0.21 -21.17 10.49
N GLU A 34 -0.98 -20.61 10.49
CA GLU A 34 -1.80 -20.31 9.32
C GLU A 34 -1.89 -18.79 9.18
N ILE A 35 -1.76 -18.29 7.97
CA ILE A 35 -1.69 -16.84 7.71
C ILE A 35 -3.02 -16.16 8.02
N GLU A 36 -4.12 -16.89 7.88
CA GLU A 36 -5.52 -16.51 8.09
C GLU A 36 -5.81 -16.20 9.56
N ASN A 37 -5.05 -16.82 10.47
CA ASN A 37 -5.21 -16.65 11.91
C ASN A 37 -4.42 -15.45 12.46
N HIS A 38 -3.68 -14.72 11.60
CA HIS A 38 -2.97 -13.53 12.02
C HIS A 38 -3.93 -12.36 12.27
N ARG A 39 -3.73 -11.65 13.38
CA ARG A 39 -4.45 -10.42 13.70
C ARG A 39 -3.51 -9.24 13.65
N MET A 40 -3.82 -8.26 12.80
CA MET A 40 -3.13 -6.98 12.76
C MET A 40 -3.47 -6.16 14.02
N GLU A 41 -2.46 -5.51 14.58
CA GLU A 41 -2.69 -4.48 15.60
C GLU A 41 -3.35 -3.26 14.91
N PRO A 42 -4.38 -2.64 15.51
CA PRO A 42 -4.99 -1.44 14.95
C PRO A 42 -3.97 -0.31 14.80
N GLU A 43 -4.01 0.38 13.68
CA GLU A 43 -3.23 1.61 13.45
C GLU A 43 -4.18 2.77 13.18
N TYR A 44 -3.91 3.90 13.84
CA TYR A 44 -4.66 5.12 13.61
C TYR A 44 -4.36 5.70 12.22
N PHE A 45 -5.41 6.18 11.55
CA PHE A 45 -5.30 6.90 10.29
C PHE A 45 -6.28 8.09 10.24
N ARG A 46 -5.99 9.02 9.34
CA ARG A 46 -6.90 10.10 8.97
C ARG A 46 -6.80 10.41 7.47
N VAL A 47 -7.95 10.35 6.81
CA VAL A 47 -8.17 10.82 5.44
C VAL A 47 -9.11 12.02 5.53
N ALA A 48 -8.58 13.20 5.22
CA ALA A 48 -9.34 14.44 5.25
C ALA A 48 -10.36 14.52 4.09
N PRO A 49 -11.43 15.33 4.22
CA PRO A 49 -12.41 15.52 3.15
C PRO A 49 -11.80 15.91 1.81
N GLU A 50 -10.80 16.79 1.82
CA GLU A 50 -10.12 17.27 0.61
C GLU A 50 -9.32 16.14 -0.05
N ALA A 51 -8.73 15.25 0.74
CA ALA A 51 -8.00 14.08 0.23
C ALA A 51 -8.95 13.07 -0.42
N ALA A 52 -10.08 12.77 0.23
CA ALA A 52 -11.09 11.87 -0.33
C ALA A 52 -11.68 12.44 -1.63
N GLU A 53 -12.00 13.74 -1.66
CA GLU A 53 -12.53 14.39 -2.86
C GLU A 53 -11.53 14.39 -4.02
N GLU A 54 -10.25 14.66 -3.78
CA GLU A 54 -9.23 14.62 -4.83
C GLU A 54 -9.04 13.20 -5.40
N LEU A 55 -9.05 12.17 -4.55
CA LEU A 55 -9.01 10.77 -5.00
C LEU A 55 -10.23 10.41 -5.86
N ASN A 56 -11.43 10.81 -5.42
CA ASN A 56 -12.68 10.58 -6.17
C ASN A 56 -12.71 11.35 -7.49
N ARG A 57 -12.25 12.61 -7.50
CA ARG A 57 -12.12 13.42 -8.71
C ARG A 57 -11.20 12.76 -9.71
N ARG A 58 -10.02 12.29 -9.26
CA ARG A 58 -9.07 11.57 -10.12
C ARG A 58 -9.68 10.31 -10.71
N ARG A 59 -10.45 9.53 -9.94
CA ARG A 59 -11.18 8.36 -10.43
C ARG A 59 -12.22 8.72 -11.50
N ARG A 60 -13.03 9.77 -11.27
CA ARG A 60 -14.03 10.26 -12.25
C ARG A 60 -13.39 10.71 -13.57
N GLU A 61 -12.17 11.23 -13.52
CA GLU A 61 -11.38 11.62 -14.69
C GLU A 61 -10.70 10.44 -15.40
N GLY A 62 -10.95 9.20 -14.98
CA GLY A 62 -10.30 8.00 -15.53
C GLY A 62 -8.84 7.85 -15.13
N GLY A 63 -8.40 8.60 -14.11
CA GLY A 63 -7.04 8.54 -13.58
C GLY A 63 -6.82 7.35 -12.66
N ARG A 64 -5.53 7.02 -12.46
CA ARG A 64 -5.08 5.94 -11.58
C ARG A 64 -4.63 6.48 -10.21
N ILE A 65 -4.80 5.66 -9.18
CA ILE A 65 -4.39 5.91 -7.80
C ILE A 65 -3.15 5.08 -7.47
N PHE A 66 -2.04 5.78 -7.25
CA PHE A 66 -0.76 5.18 -6.88
C PHE A 66 -0.56 5.31 -5.36
N ALA A 67 -0.55 4.19 -4.65
CA ALA A 67 -0.26 4.17 -3.23
C ALA A 67 1.26 4.12 -3.01
N VAL A 68 1.79 5.10 -2.28
CA VAL A 68 3.21 5.15 -1.89
C VAL A 68 3.34 4.61 -0.47
N GLY A 69 3.62 3.31 -0.36
CA GLY A 69 3.73 2.56 0.88
C GLY A 69 2.53 1.67 1.18
N THR A 70 2.79 0.51 1.78
CA THR A 70 1.76 -0.49 2.13
C THR A 70 0.78 -0.02 3.21
N THR A 71 1.21 0.91 4.07
CA THR A 71 0.33 1.56 5.05
C THR A 71 -0.70 2.46 4.36
N VAL A 72 -0.30 3.17 3.29
CA VAL A 72 -1.23 3.94 2.46
C VAL A 72 -2.24 3.03 1.80
N VAL A 73 -1.80 1.88 1.28
CA VAL A 73 -2.71 0.87 0.70
C VAL A 73 -3.78 0.45 1.70
N ARG A 74 -3.39 0.05 2.92
CA ARG A 74 -4.34 -0.34 3.97
C ARG A 74 -5.32 0.76 4.31
N THR A 75 -4.87 2.00 4.45
CA THR A 75 -5.76 3.14 4.73
C THR A 75 -6.75 3.35 3.59
N LEU A 76 -6.29 3.39 2.34
CA LEU A 76 -7.15 3.59 1.17
C LEU A 76 -8.17 2.47 1.01
N GLU A 77 -7.75 1.21 1.18
CA GLU A 77 -8.64 0.06 1.15
C GLU A 77 -9.62 -0.01 2.34
N THR A 78 -9.33 0.70 3.44
CA THR A 78 -10.26 0.83 4.58
C THR A 78 -11.35 1.86 4.34
N VAL A 79 -11.05 2.91 3.57
CA VAL A 79 -11.97 4.06 3.37
C VAL A 79 -12.67 4.06 2.01
N VAL A 80 -12.27 3.19 1.10
CA VAL A 80 -12.96 2.98 -0.18
C VAL A 80 -14.15 2.04 0.02
N ASP A 81 -15.29 2.38 -0.54
CA ASP A 81 -16.48 1.53 -0.51
C ASP A 81 -16.49 0.49 -1.65
N GLU A 82 -17.58 -0.27 -1.73
CA GLU A 82 -17.79 -1.29 -2.78
C GLU A 82 -17.96 -0.72 -4.19
N ASN A 83 -18.28 0.57 -4.32
CA ASN A 83 -18.43 1.26 -5.59
C ASN A 83 -17.14 1.98 -6.01
N GLY A 84 -16.04 1.83 -5.25
CA GLY A 84 -14.77 2.49 -5.53
C GLY A 84 -14.73 3.96 -5.11
N VAL A 85 -15.66 4.42 -4.25
CA VAL A 85 -15.71 5.79 -3.74
C VAL A 85 -14.96 5.88 -2.42
N PHE A 86 -14.02 6.82 -2.32
CA PHE A 86 -13.27 7.12 -1.11
C PHE A 86 -14.07 8.02 -0.17
N HIS A 87 -14.10 7.67 1.12
CA HIS A 87 -14.78 8.45 2.15
C HIS A 87 -13.78 9.11 3.08
N ALA A 88 -14.04 10.37 3.42
CA ALA A 88 -13.30 11.05 4.48
C ALA A 88 -13.55 10.34 5.81
N LYS A 89 -12.48 9.93 6.50
CA LYS A 89 -12.60 9.13 7.71
C LYS A 89 -11.37 9.28 8.59
N GLU A 90 -11.61 9.30 9.88
CA GLU A 90 -10.62 9.23 10.93
C GLU A 90 -10.96 8.05 11.85
N GLY A 91 -9.95 7.30 12.28
CA GLY A 91 -10.16 6.16 13.15
C GLY A 91 -9.00 5.18 13.08
N GLU A 92 -9.28 3.92 13.37
CA GLU A 92 -8.28 2.86 13.34
C GLU A 92 -8.57 1.85 12.23
N THR A 93 -7.51 1.29 11.67
CA THR A 93 -7.58 0.16 10.74
C THR A 93 -6.71 -0.99 11.22
N ASN A 94 -7.32 -2.16 11.35
CA ASN A 94 -6.67 -3.44 11.50
C ASN A 94 -6.84 -4.30 10.23
N LEU A 95 -7.10 -3.67 9.08
CA LEU A 95 -7.28 -4.36 7.81
C LEU A 95 -6.03 -5.18 7.50
N TYR A 96 -6.22 -6.49 7.39
CA TYR A 96 -5.19 -7.46 7.07
C TYR A 96 -5.40 -7.97 5.64
N ILE A 97 -4.48 -7.59 4.74
CA ILE A 97 -4.56 -7.89 3.32
C ILE A 97 -3.66 -9.10 3.02
N TYR A 98 -4.27 -10.19 2.56
CA TYR A 98 -3.60 -11.41 2.13
C TYR A 98 -4.36 -12.05 0.95
N PRO A 99 -3.71 -12.90 0.13
CA PRO A 99 -4.38 -13.50 -1.02
C PRO A 99 -5.48 -14.51 -0.60
N PRO A 100 -6.64 -14.55 -1.29
CA PRO A 100 -7.07 -13.62 -2.34
C PRO A 100 -7.63 -12.32 -1.74
N TYR A 101 -7.35 -11.19 -2.39
CA TYR A 101 -7.91 -9.89 -2.03
C TYR A 101 -8.26 -9.11 -3.29
N HIS A 102 -9.43 -8.46 -3.30
CA HIS A 102 -9.86 -7.61 -4.40
C HIS A 102 -9.64 -6.14 -4.02
N PHE A 103 -8.63 -5.52 -4.62
CA PHE A 103 -8.31 -4.10 -4.42
C PHE A 103 -9.33 -3.23 -5.14
N ARG A 104 -9.85 -2.23 -4.43
CA ARG A 104 -10.88 -1.31 -4.95
C ARG A 104 -10.36 0.11 -5.09
N GLY A 105 -9.45 0.51 -4.21
CA GLY A 105 -8.93 1.87 -4.11
C GLY A 105 -7.60 2.05 -4.83
N VAL A 106 -6.77 1.02 -4.94
CA VAL A 106 -5.38 1.17 -5.40
C VAL A 106 -5.15 0.50 -6.75
N ASP A 107 -4.55 1.22 -7.70
CA ASP A 107 -4.20 0.70 -9.03
C ASP A 107 -2.70 0.40 -9.20
N ALA A 108 -1.85 1.00 -8.37
CA ALA A 108 -0.41 0.79 -8.38
C ALA A 108 0.18 0.98 -6.98
N ILE A 109 1.25 0.25 -6.67
CA ILE A 109 1.93 0.33 -5.37
C ILE A 109 3.40 0.66 -5.60
N LEU A 110 3.89 1.72 -4.95
CA LEU A 110 5.31 1.96 -4.75
C LEU A 110 5.67 1.57 -3.31
N THR A 111 6.54 0.58 -3.13
CA THR A 111 6.89 0.05 -1.80
C THR A 111 8.32 -0.51 -1.79
N ASN A 112 8.84 -0.87 -0.61
CA ASN A 112 10.15 -1.50 -0.49
C ASN A 112 10.08 -3.01 -0.78
N PHE A 113 11.23 -3.67 -0.83
CA PHE A 113 11.29 -5.12 -0.69
C PHE A 113 11.13 -5.55 0.78
N HIS A 114 10.22 -6.49 1.03
CA HIS A 114 9.79 -6.88 2.38
C HIS A 114 10.44 -8.19 2.83
N LEU A 115 10.53 -8.41 4.14
CA LEU A 115 11.12 -9.64 4.65
C LEU A 115 10.23 -10.87 4.36
N PRO A 116 10.82 -12.07 4.23
CA PRO A 116 10.06 -13.31 4.18
C PRO A 116 9.13 -13.45 5.40
N ARG A 117 7.96 -14.06 5.20
CA ARG A 117 6.95 -14.30 6.25
C ARG A 117 6.46 -13.01 6.95
N SER A 118 6.44 -11.89 6.23
CA SER A 118 5.84 -10.63 6.69
C SER A 118 4.44 -10.42 6.13
N THR A 119 3.60 -9.68 6.87
CA THR A 119 2.27 -9.24 6.39
C THR A 119 2.39 -8.34 5.16
N LEU A 120 3.46 -7.56 5.07
CA LEU A 120 3.75 -6.70 3.93
C LEU A 120 4.03 -7.51 2.65
N LEU A 121 4.76 -8.63 2.75
CA LEU A 121 4.96 -9.53 1.63
C LEU A 121 3.63 -10.17 1.17
N LEU A 122 2.75 -10.52 2.11
CA LEU A 122 1.42 -11.04 1.77
C LEU A 122 0.56 -10.00 1.03
N LEU A 123 0.61 -8.73 1.46
CA LEU A 123 -0.11 -7.65 0.79
C LEU A 123 0.35 -7.49 -0.67
N VAL A 124 1.65 -7.43 -0.93
CA VAL A 124 2.14 -7.32 -2.32
C VAL A 124 1.87 -8.60 -3.13
N CYS A 125 1.88 -9.78 -2.52
CA CYS A 125 1.44 -11.02 -3.16
C CYS A 125 -0.05 -11.00 -3.49
N ALA A 126 -0.89 -10.39 -2.66
CA ALA A 126 -2.31 -10.26 -2.92
C ALA A 126 -2.56 -9.31 -4.09
N PHE A 127 -1.73 -8.28 -4.25
CA PHE A 127 -1.85 -7.29 -5.30
C PHE A 127 -1.39 -7.81 -6.68
N ALA A 128 -0.19 -8.38 -6.77
CA ALA A 128 0.40 -8.79 -8.05
C ALA A 128 0.44 -10.30 -8.31
N GLY A 129 -0.05 -11.10 -7.36
CA GLY A 129 0.05 -12.55 -7.40
C GLY A 129 1.39 -13.05 -6.86
N LYS A 130 1.31 -14.15 -6.12
CA LYS A 130 2.46 -14.76 -5.42
C LYS A 130 3.60 -15.12 -6.37
N ASP A 131 3.31 -15.78 -7.50
CA ASP A 131 4.36 -16.28 -8.39
C ASP A 131 5.14 -15.16 -9.07
N LEU A 132 4.47 -14.07 -9.43
CA LEU A 132 5.14 -12.90 -10.00
C LEU A 132 6.04 -12.22 -8.97
N ILE A 133 5.54 -12.00 -7.75
CA ILE A 133 6.31 -11.40 -6.66
C ILE A 133 7.53 -12.26 -6.30
N LEU A 134 7.38 -13.57 -6.17
CA LEU A 134 8.50 -14.45 -5.81
C LEU A 134 9.58 -14.49 -6.90
N ARG A 135 9.20 -14.43 -8.19
CA ARG A 135 10.17 -14.29 -9.28
C ARG A 135 10.90 -12.95 -9.22
N ALA A 136 10.18 -11.84 -9.00
CA ALA A 136 10.79 -10.52 -8.86
C ALA A 136 11.76 -10.45 -7.67
N TYR A 137 11.44 -11.09 -6.55
CA TYR A 137 12.32 -11.16 -5.38
C TYR A 137 13.58 -11.97 -5.64
N LYS A 138 13.46 -13.10 -6.36
CA LYS A 138 14.63 -13.89 -6.76
C LYS A 138 15.57 -13.08 -7.66
N GLU A 139 15.02 -12.40 -8.67
CA GLU A 139 15.77 -11.50 -9.54
C GLU A 139 16.46 -10.37 -8.76
N ALA A 140 15.76 -9.74 -7.81
CA ALA A 140 16.30 -8.67 -6.97
C ALA A 140 17.48 -9.16 -6.12
N ILE A 141 17.41 -10.39 -5.57
CA ILE A 141 18.52 -11.01 -4.85
C ILE A 141 19.71 -11.27 -5.78
N GLU A 142 19.46 -11.86 -6.96
CA GLU A 142 20.50 -12.16 -7.95
C GLU A 142 21.21 -10.89 -8.45
N LYS A 143 20.49 -9.77 -8.54
CA LYS A 143 21.02 -8.47 -8.93
C LYS A 143 21.57 -7.63 -7.78
N GLY A 144 21.55 -8.13 -6.55
CA GLY A 144 22.12 -7.44 -5.39
C GLY A 144 21.35 -6.21 -4.93
N TYR A 145 20.03 -6.17 -5.12
CA TYR A 145 19.18 -5.12 -4.57
C TYR A 145 19.26 -5.10 -3.05
N MET A 146 19.16 -3.91 -2.47
CA MET A 146 19.05 -3.72 -1.03
C MET A 146 17.60 -3.88 -0.59
N PHE A 147 17.37 -4.63 0.49
CA PHE A 147 16.03 -4.93 0.99
C PHE A 147 15.68 -4.09 2.22
N TYR A 148 14.40 -4.14 2.62
CA TYR A 148 13.87 -3.59 3.87
C TYR A 148 13.78 -2.06 3.90
N SER A 149 13.77 -1.45 5.10
CA SER A 149 13.34 -0.06 5.32
C SER A 149 14.16 0.99 4.56
N TYR A 150 15.45 0.75 4.35
CA TYR A 150 16.38 1.71 3.72
C TYR A 150 16.97 1.19 2.40
N GLY A 151 16.41 0.10 1.88
CA GLY A 151 16.85 -0.49 0.63
C GLY A 151 16.22 0.15 -0.59
N ASP A 152 16.20 -0.61 -1.68
CA ASP A 152 15.60 -0.22 -2.95
C ASP A 152 14.07 -0.29 -2.90
N ALA A 153 13.45 0.38 -3.88
CA ALA A 153 12.01 0.41 -4.07
C ALA A 153 11.56 -0.49 -5.23
N MET A 154 10.32 -0.93 -5.14
CA MET A 154 9.58 -1.71 -6.12
C MET A 154 8.30 -0.95 -6.49
N LEU A 155 8.10 -0.75 -7.79
CA LEU A 155 6.85 -0.23 -8.35
C LEU A 155 6.09 -1.37 -9.00
N ILE A 156 4.84 -1.55 -8.59
CA ILE A 156 3.91 -2.56 -9.12
C ILE A 156 2.80 -1.83 -9.88
N LEU A 157 2.57 -2.21 -11.14
CA LEU A 157 1.68 -1.57 -12.11
C LEU A 157 0.61 -2.52 -12.65
#